data_AF-A0A2V8HBU6-F1
#
_entry.id   AF-A0A2V8HBU6-F1
#
_cell.length_a   1.000
_cell.length_b   1.000
_cell.length_c   1.000
_cell.angle_alpha   90.00
_cell.angle_beta   90.00
_cell.angle_gamma   90.00
#
_symmetry.space_group_name_H-M   'P 1'
#
loop_
_entity.id
_entity.type
_entity.pdbx_description
1 polymer ?
#
loop_
_entity_poly.entity_id
_entity_poly.type
_entity_poly.pdbx_seq_one_letter_code
_entity_poly.pdbx_strand_id
1 'polypeptide(L)'
;MATAMPSVSWPPRGRRVEQVDKERHDQYVAIAGANRTILKAGDTIPLRGVQVRVLVSEGPVIANPVNGGGPNPLCANAPRQAAAAPENIRMVALSITYNNFKFASLADSDWSREMDLACPINKLGHVNLYTINRHGGLDNSGAPALLGAIRPQVIVLNNGPRKGLGQKVEDLKIINANYTPYETHSYLRLAKLPGIEGIWQLHKSLIDPDPAHNTAPDMIANLEENAGDAGNPITATVAANGRFTITNARTNFSRTYTAK
;
A
#
# COMPACT_ATOMS: atom_id res chain seq x y z
N MET A 1 -5.43 -28.95 0.47
CA MET A 1 -6.48 -28.46 -0.44
C MET A 1 -6.63 -26.97 -0.21
N ALA A 2 -6.23 -26.13 -1.17
CA ALA A 2 -6.46 -24.70 -1.11
C ALA A 2 -7.90 -24.44 -1.54
N THR A 3 -8.78 -24.16 -0.57
CA THR A 3 -10.13 -23.74 -0.89
C THR A 3 -10.03 -22.34 -1.48
N ALA A 4 -10.47 -22.17 -2.73
CA ALA A 4 -10.62 -20.85 -3.33
C ALA A 4 -11.49 -20.00 -2.39
N MET A 5 -11.01 -18.81 -2.03
CA MET A 5 -11.78 -17.90 -1.18
C MET A 5 -13.11 -17.57 -1.89
N PRO A 6 -14.25 -17.57 -1.18
CA PRO A 6 -15.52 -17.15 -1.76
C PRO A 6 -15.39 -15.73 -2.29
N SER A 7 -16.14 -15.40 -3.33
CA SER A 7 -16.24 -14.04 -3.88
C SER A 7 -16.56 -13.05 -2.77
N VAL A 8 -15.55 -12.31 -2.31
CA VAL A 8 -15.72 -11.15 -1.45
C VAL A 8 -16.36 -10.07 -2.31
N SER A 9 -17.52 -9.57 -1.92
CA SER A 9 -18.06 -8.34 -2.50
C SER A 9 -17.06 -7.22 -2.23
N TRP A 10 -16.39 -6.75 -3.29
CA TRP A 10 -15.44 -5.65 -3.17
C TRP A 10 -16.21 -4.37 -2.81
N PRO A 11 -15.94 -3.76 -1.65
CA PRO A 11 -16.64 -2.55 -1.26
C PRO A 11 -16.13 -1.38 -2.12
N PRO A 12 -17.00 -0.62 -2.80
CA PRO A 12 -16.57 0.54 -3.55
C PRO A 12 -16.15 1.70 -2.63
N ARG A 13 -15.54 2.70 -3.27
CA ARG A 13 -15.36 4.07 -2.75
C ARG A 13 -16.66 4.58 -2.10
N GLY A 14 -16.52 5.54 -1.19
CA GLY A 14 -17.66 6.14 -0.50
C GLY A 14 -18.54 7.01 -1.42
N ARG A 15 -19.41 7.83 -0.83
CA ARG A 15 -20.52 8.49 -1.53
C ARG A 15 -20.11 9.59 -2.51
N ARG A 16 -18.87 10.06 -2.49
CA ARG A 16 -18.43 11.24 -3.25
C ARG A 16 -17.30 10.90 -4.19
N VAL A 17 -17.39 11.40 -5.41
CA VAL A 17 -16.34 11.32 -6.44
C VAL A 17 -16.04 12.70 -6.99
N GLU A 18 -14.90 12.84 -7.65
CA GLU A 18 -14.59 14.06 -8.40
C GLU A 18 -15.51 14.20 -9.60
N GLN A 19 -15.71 15.44 -10.06
CA GLN A 19 -16.69 15.73 -11.11
C GLN A 19 -16.37 14.97 -12.42
N VAL A 20 -15.08 14.78 -12.72
CA VAL A 20 -14.60 14.05 -13.90
C VAL A 20 -14.98 12.56 -13.87
N ASP A 21 -15.18 11.98 -12.69
CA ASP A 21 -15.55 10.57 -12.51
C ASP A 21 -17.02 10.35 -12.18
N LYS A 22 -17.81 11.42 -12.13
CA LYS A 22 -19.22 11.36 -11.75
C LYS A 22 -20.02 10.41 -12.64
N GLU A 23 -19.83 10.48 -13.96
CA GLU A 23 -20.55 9.61 -14.89
C GLU A 23 -20.23 8.12 -14.65
N ARG A 24 -18.94 7.78 -14.54
CA ARG A 24 -18.50 6.39 -14.28
C ARG A 24 -19.01 5.89 -12.93
N HIS A 25 -19.00 6.75 -11.91
CA HIS A 25 -19.55 6.43 -10.60
C HIS A 25 -21.06 6.17 -10.67
N ASP A 26 -21.82 7.03 -11.35
CA ASP A 26 -23.27 6.88 -11.42
C ASP A 26 -23.67 5.62 -12.20
N GLN A 27 -22.93 5.29 -13.28
CA GLN A 27 -23.06 4.00 -13.98
C GLN A 27 -22.76 2.81 -13.06
N TYR A 28 -21.65 2.87 -12.31
CA TYR A 28 -21.31 1.85 -11.33
C TYR A 28 -22.41 1.68 -10.28
N VAL A 29 -22.94 2.78 -9.74
CA VAL A 29 -24.02 2.75 -8.72
C VAL A 29 -25.30 2.18 -9.31
N ALA A 30 -25.66 2.49 -10.55
CA ALA A 30 -26.82 1.93 -11.23
C ALA A 30 -26.71 0.41 -11.41
N ILE A 31 -25.52 -0.09 -11.78
CA ILE A 31 -25.25 -1.53 -11.94
C ILE A 31 -25.20 -2.24 -10.58
N ALA A 32 -24.45 -1.69 -9.62
CA ALA A 32 -24.21 -2.34 -8.33
C ALA A 32 -25.45 -2.30 -7.42
N GLY A 33 -26.26 -1.24 -7.48
CA GLY A 33 -27.48 -1.09 -6.69
C GLY A 33 -27.25 -1.34 -5.20
N ALA A 34 -28.01 -2.28 -4.63
CA ALA A 34 -27.90 -2.71 -3.22
C ALA A 34 -26.76 -3.70 -2.95
N ASN A 35 -26.07 -4.22 -3.98
CA ASN A 35 -24.96 -5.17 -3.84
C ASN A 35 -23.64 -4.49 -3.44
N ARG A 36 -23.68 -3.21 -3.07
CA ARG A 36 -22.53 -2.44 -2.60
C ARG A 36 -22.69 -2.09 -1.11
N THR A 37 -21.57 -2.04 -0.42
CA THR A 37 -21.52 -1.58 0.97
C THR A 37 -20.70 -0.31 1.06
N ILE A 38 -21.26 0.72 1.68
CA ILE A 38 -20.52 1.94 2.01
C ILE A 38 -19.85 1.76 3.37
N LEU A 39 -18.53 1.74 3.36
CA LEU A 39 -17.73 1.56 4.56
C LEU A 39 -17.39 2.89 5.23
N LYS A 40 -17.21 2.84 6.54
CA LYS A 40 -16.66 3.91 7.38
C LYS A 40 -15.33 3.46 7.98
N ALA A 41 -14.46 4.41 8.29
CA ALA A 41 -13.28 4.11 9.08
C ALA A 41 -13.69 3.49 10.42
N GLY A 42 -13.09 2.35 10.75
CA GLY A 42 -13.45 1.56 11.93
C GLY A 42 -14.49 0.47 11.69
N ASP A 43 -15.01 0.30 10.48
CA ASP A 43 -15.85 -0.85 10.14
C ASP A 43 -15.05 -2.15 10.07
N THR A 44 -15.72 -3.28 10.29
CA THR A 44 -15.21 -4.62 10.00
C THR A 44 -15.82 -5.15 8.70
N ILE A 45 -15.03 -5.83 7.88
CA ILE A 45 -15.56 -6.61 6.75
C ILE A 45 -15.61 -8.08 7.18
N PRO A 46 -16.78 -8.76 7.11
CA PRO A 46 -16.89 -10.15 7.51
C PRO A 46 -16.01 -11.07 6.65
N LEU A 47 -15.06 -11.76 7.28
CA LEU A 47 -14.26 -12.82 6.68
C LEU A 47 -13.93 -13.86 7.75
N ARG A 48 -14.29 -15.12 7.54
CA ARG A 48 -14.17 -16.16 8.58
C ARG A 48 -12.70 -16.39 8.95
N GLY A 49 -12.39 -16.25 10.23
CA GLY A 49 -11.04 -16.49 10.78
C GLY A 49 -10.03 -15.38 10.48
N VAL A 50 -10.45 -14.30 9.83
CA VAL A 50 -9.59 -13.17 9.47
C VAL A 50 -10.22 -11.88 9.96
N GLN A 51 -9.45 -11.05 10.66
CA GLN A 51 -9.91 -9.73 11.05
C GLN A 51 -9.62 -8.74 9.92
N VAL A 52 -10.65 -8.18 9.31
CA VAL A 52 -10.53 -7.11 8.32
C VAL A 52 -11.04 -5.81 8.91
N ARG A 53 -10.20 -4.78 8.96
CA ARG A 53 -10.49 -3.46 9.54
C ARG A 53 -10.33 -2.38 8.48
N VAL A 54 -11.32 -1.52 8.36
CA VAL A 54 -11.26 -0.33 7.50
C VAL A 54 -10.48 0.76 8.22
N LEU A 55 -9.29 1.08 7.75
CA LEU A 55 -8.38 2.08 8.33
C LEU A 55 -8.75 3.50 7.95
N VAL A 56 -9.13 3.71 6.69
CA VAL A 56 -9.51 5.00 6.11
C VAL A 56 -10.73 4.76 5.23
N SER A 57 -11.68 5.69 5.27
CA SER A 57 -12.78 5.76 4.29
C SER A 57 -13.36 7.16 4.31
N GLU A 58 -13.59 7.75 3.12
CA GLU A 58 -14.19 9.09 2.97
C GLU A 58 -13.43 10.24 3.65
N GLY A 59 -12.15 10.05 3.97
CA GLY A 59 -11.29 11.05 4.63
C GLY A 59 -10.92 10.69 6.06
N PRO A 60 -11.90 10.41 6.95
CA PRO A 60 -11.62 9.95 8.29
C PRO A 60 -10.74 8.70 8.33
N VAL A 61 -9.88 8.65 9.32
CA VAL A 61 -9.07 7.48 9.67
C VAL A 61 -9.62 6.86 10.96
N ILE A 62 -9.25 5.61 11.26
CA ILE A 62 -9.63 4.93 12.50
C ILE A 62 -9.26 5.75 13.73
N ALA A 63 -10.11 5.70 14.76
CA ALA A 63 -9.86 6.36 16.03
C ALA A 63 -8.86 5.57 16.88
N ASN A 64 -9.14 4.27 17.07
CA ASN A 64 -8.36 3.40 17.95
C ASN A 64 -7.31 2.60 17.16
N PRO A 65 -6.08 2.47 17.67
CA PRO A 65 -5.05 1.63 17.07
C PRO A 65 -5.46 0.17 16.95
N VAL A 66 -4.91 -0.53 15.96
CA VAL A 66 -4.99 -1.98 15.79
C VAL A 66 -3.62 -2.62 15.94
N ASN A 67 -3.59 -3.95 16.07
CA ASN A 67 -2.37 -4.77 16.01
C ASN A 67 -1.23 -4.36 16.98
N GLY A 68 -1.57 -3.79 18.13
CA GLY A 68 -0.60 -3.32 19.13
C GLY A 68 0.01 -1.95 18.81
N GLY A 69 -0.63 -1.16 17.94
CA GLY A 69 -0.24 0.22 17.68
C GLY A 69 -0.16 1.08 18.95
N GLY A 70 0.75 2.04 18.96
CA GLY A 70 1.11 2.83 20.14
C GLY A 70 1.85 4.11 19.78
N PRO A 71 2.36 4.86 20.77
CA PRO A 71 3.04 6.14 20.54
C PRO A 71 4.13 6.04 19.47
N ASN A 72 4.16 7.01 18.56
CA ASN A 72 5.14 7.07 17.48
C ASN A 72 6.13 8.22 17.72
N PRO A 73 7.36 7.92 18.18
CA PRO A 73 8.36 8.96 18.47
C PRO A 73 8.82 9.73 17.23
N LEU A 74 8.59 9.20 16.02
CA LEU A 74 8.95 9.87 14.77
C LEU A 74 8.08 11.09 14.46
N CYS A 75 6.98 11.30 15.20
CA CYS A 75 6.00 12.34 14.93
C CYS A 75 6.43 13.75 15.33
N ALA A 76 7.33 13.89 16.32
CA ALA A 76 7.65 15.18 16.93
C ALA A 76 8.09 16.24 15.90
N ASN A 77 8.92 15.83 14.93
CA ASN A 77 9.45 16.69 13.87
C ASN A 77 9.07 16.18 12.48
N ALA A 78 8.00 15.37 12.37
CA ALA A 78 7.62 14.78 11.11
C ALA A 78 7.18 15.86 10.11
N PRO A 79 7.73 15.87 8.88
CA PRO A 79 7.32 16.84 7.88
C PRO A 79 5.83 16.70 7.57
N ARG A 80 5.17 17.84 7.37
CA ARG A 80 3.79 17.91 6.90
C ARG A 80 3.77 18.39 5.45
N GLN A 81 2.86 17.78 4.69
CA GLN A 81 2.54 18.19 3.33
C GLN A 81 1.06 18.54 3.23
N ALA A 82 0.70 19.35 2.24
CA ALA A 82 -0.69 19.61 1.92
C ALA A 82 -1.37 18.30 1.51
N ALA A 83 -2.69 18.23 1.72
CA ALA A 83 -3.48 17.11 1.27
C ALA A 83 -3.44 17.01 -0.27
N ALA A 84 -3.41 15.79 -0.78
CA ALA A 84 -3.61 15.51 -2.20
C ALA A 84 -5.04 15.87 -2.65
N ALA A 85 -5.32 15.60 -3.93
CA ALA A 85 -6.66 15.72 -4.48
C ALA A 85 -7.69 14.92 -3.65
N PRO A 86 -8.95 15.39 -3.59
CA PRO A 86 -10.00 14.78 -2.78
C PRO A 86 -10.18 13.27 -2.97
N GLU A 87 -9.95 12.73 -4.16
CA GLU A 87 -10.04 11.29 -4.36
C GLU A 87 -9.02 10.50 -3.53
N ASN A 88 -7.74 10.90 -3.53
CA ASN A 88 -6.68 10.23 -2.79
C ASN A 88 -6.93 10.19 -1.29
N ILE A 89 -7.39 11.30 -0.70
CA ILE A 89 -7.63 11.37 0.74
C ILE A 89 -8.86 10.56 1.18
N ARG A 90 -9.75 10.18 0.26
CA ARG A 90 -11.00 9.46 0.54
C ARG A 90 -10.92 7.96 0.27
N MET A 91 -9.77 7.45 -0.17
CA MET A 91 -9.57 6.05 -0.50
C MET A 91 -9.85 5.12 0.69
N VAL A 92 -10.35 3.93 0.37
CA VAL A 92 -10.53 2.87 1.37
C VAL A 92 -9.18 2.20 1.61
N ALA A 93 -8.70 2.28 2.85
CA ALA A 93 -7.52 1.58 3.30
C ALA A 93 -7.90 0.45 4.27
N LEU A 94 -7.17 -0.67 4.21
CA LEU A 94 -7.50 -1.88 4.96
C LEU A 94 -6.31 -2.39 5.77
N SER A 95 -6.60 -2.88 6.98
CA SER A 95 -5.73 -3.79 7.73
C SER A 95 -6.39 -5.16 7.77
N ILE A 96 -5.62 -6.20 7.48
CA ILE A 96 -6.06 -7.58 7.47
C ILE A 96 -5.12 -8.37 8.40
N THR A 97 -5.69 -9.00 9.42
CA THR A 97 -4.93 -9.79 10.39
C THR A 97 -5.41 -11.23 10.36
N TYR A 98 -4.49 -12.16 10.15
CA TYR A 98 -4.72 -13.60 10.21
C TYR A 98 -3.72 -14.24 11.18
N ASN A 99 -4.20 -14.61 12.37
CA ASN A 99 -3.36 -14.97 13.51
C ASN A 99 -2.26 -13.92 13.74
N ASN A 100 -0.99 -14.30 13.55
CA ASN A 100 0.16 -13.42 13.75
C ASN A 100 0.54 -12.63 12.48
N PHE A 101 -0.03 -12.94 11.33
CA PHE A 101 0.26 -12.24 10.07
C PHE A 101 -0.59 -10.97 9.94
N LYS A 102 0.07 -9.85 9.65
CA LYS A 102 -0.54 -8.52 9.50
C LYS A 102 -0.27 -7.98 8.09
N PHE A 103 -1.34 -7.74 7.34
CA PHE A 103 -1.32 -7.11 6.03
C PHE A 103 -1.95 -5.72 6.08
N ALA A 104 -1.38 -4.78 5.34
CA ALA A 104 -1.97 -3.48 5.10
C ALA A 104 -2.01 -3.16 3.60
N SER A 105 -3.09 -2.53 3.15
CA SER A 105 -3.17 -1.86 1.85
C SER A 105 -3.72 -0.46 2.09
N LEU A 106 -2.93 0.55 1.73
CA LEU A 106 -3.31 1.94 1.91
C LEU A 106 -3.82 2.59 0.61
N ALA A 107 -4.02 1.80 -0.45
CA ALA A 107 -4.55 2.26 -1.74
C ALA A 107 -3.82 3.51 -2.25
N ASP A 108 -4.51 4.61 -2.59
CA ASP A 108 -3.83 5.85 -2.98
C ASP A 108 -3.87 6.92 -1.88
N SER A 109 -3.91 6.50 -0.60
CA SER A 109 -3.82 7.41 0.54
C SER A 109 -2.60 8.31 0.39
N ASP A 110 -2.75 9.57 0.78
CA ASP A 110 -1.71 10.58 0.65
C ASP A 110 -0.97 10.79 1.97
N TRP A 111 0.07 11.61 1.94
CA TRP A 111 0.87 11.98 3.10
C TRP A 111 0.00 12.47 4.26
N SER A 112 -1.08 13.23 3.99
CA SER A 112 -1.97 13.68 5.06
C SER A 112 -2.65 12.51 5.79
N ARG A 113 -3.20 11.54 5.06
CA ARG A 113 -3.78 10.32 5.66
C ARG A 113 -2.72 9.46 6.33
N GLU A 114 -1.52 9.35 5.76
CA GLU A 114 -0.40 8.62 6.39
C GLU A 114 -0.05 9.22 7.76
N MET A 115 0.01 10.55 7.84
CA MET A 115 0.27 11.25 9.10
C MET A 115 -0.87 11.06 10.11
N ASP A 116 -2.14 11.06 9.69
CA ASP A 116 -3.28 10.81 10.57
C ASP A 116 -3.35 9.35 11.07
N LEU A 117 -2.79 8.42 10.29
CA LEU A 117 -2.63 7.01 10.64
C LEU A 117 -1.41 6.74 11.53
N ALA A 118 -0.37 7.57 11.44
CA ALA A 118 0.90 7.33 12.11
C ALA A 118 1.17 8.24 13.31
N CYS A 119 0.49 9.40 13.41
CA CYS A 119 0.79 10.44 14.39
C CYS A 119 -0.42 10.96 15.16
N PRO A 120 -0.26 11.22 16.48
CA PRO A 120 0.93 10.95 17.32
C PRO A 120 1.08 9.45 17.70
N ILE A 121 0.10 8.65 17.31
CA ILE A 121 0.02 7.21 17.57
C ILE A 121 0.12 6.46 16.24
N ASN A 122 0.98 5.45 16.18
CA ASN A 122 0.92 4.44 15.12
C ASN A 122 -0.38 3.65 15.28
N LYS A 123 -1.36 3.89 14.41
CA LYS A 123 -2.65 3.21 14.47
C LYS A 123 -2.66 1.84 13.82
N LEU A 124 -1.63 1.47 13.05
CA LEU A 124 -1.57 0.21 12.31
C LEU A 124 -0.79 -0.89 13.05
N GLY A 125 0.13 -0.52 13.94
CA GLY A 125 1.15 -1.43 14.45
C GLY A 125 2.18 -1.78 13.37
N HIS A 126 2.98 -2.82 13.61
CA HIS A 126 3.88 -3.36 12.59
C HIS A 126 3.12 -4.14 11.50
N VAL A 127 3.66 -4.15 10.29
CA VAL A 127 3.05 -4.79 9.11
C VAL A 127 4.01 -5.80 8.50
N ASN A 128 3.55 -7.04 8.26
CA ASN A 128 4.37 -8.07 7.62
C ASN A 128 4.35 -7.95 6.09
N LEU A 129 3.18 -7.68 5.52
CA LEU A 129 3.04 -7.47 4.08
C LEU A 129 2.29 -6.15 3.81
N TYR A 130 2.91 -5.28 3.03
CA TYR A 130 2.38 -3.97 2.72
C TYR A 130 2.22 -3.79 1.22
N THR A 131 0.97 -3.69 0.74
CA THR A 131 0.74 -3.11 -0.59
C THR A 131 0.82 -1.61 -0.44
N ILE A 132 1.97 -1.06 -0.85
CA ILE A 132 2.29 0.35 -0.63
C ILE A 132 1.32 1.25 -1.38
N ASN A 133 1.04 2.41 -0.80
CA ASN A 133 0.15 3.36 -1.40
C ASN A 133 0.77 4.15 -2.56
N ARG A 134 -0.09 4.78 -3.37
CA ARG A 134 0.29 5.65 -4.50
C ARG A 134 1.34 5.00 -5.38
N HIS A 135 1.23 3.69 -5.59
CA HIS A 135 2.11 2.93 -6.48
C HIS A 135 3.60 2.97 -6.07
N GLY A 136 3.92 3.41 -4.85
CA GLY A 136 5.29 3.64 -4.40
C GLY A 136 5.99 4.85 -5.03
N GLY A 137 5.24 5.85 -5.51
CA GLY A 137 5.81 7.10 -6.03
C GLY A 137 6.54 7.94 -4.98
N LEU A 138 6.10 7.87 -3.72
CA LEU A 138 6.62 8.65 -2.57
C LEU A 138 6.61 10.18 -2.79
N ASP A 139 5.87 10.63 -3.79
CA ASP A 139 5.45 12.00 -4.08
C ASP A 139 4.15 12.25 -3.30
N ASN A 140 4.21 13.07 -2.24
CA ASN A 140 3.07 13.22 -1.33
C ASN A 140 2.57 11.86 -0.75
N SER A 141 3.49 10.92 -0.54
CA SER A 141 3.31 9.64 0.16
C SER A 141 4.65 9.12 0.68
N GLY A 142 4.66 8.03 1.43
CA GLY A 142 5.87 7.47 2.00
C GLY A 142 6.42 8.29 3.16
N ALA A 143 5.55 8.89 3.98
CA ALA A 143 5.95 9.65 5.15
C ALA A 143 6.89 8.83 6.04
N PRO A 144 8.08 9.36 6.42
CA PRO A 144 8.99 8.65 7.31
C PRO A 144 8.34 8.23 8.64
N ALA A 145 7.41 9.06 9.15
CA ALA A 145 6.66 8.73 10.36
C ALA A 145 5.76 7.50 10.18
N LEU A 146 5.18 7.28 8.99
CA LEU A 146 4.40 6.07 8.70
C LEU A 146 5.32 4.89 8.45
N LEU A 147 6.22 4.97 7.47
CA LEU A 147 7.07 3.83 7.07
C LEU A 147 7.95 3.35 8.23
N GLY A 148 8.48 4.28 9.03
CA GLY A 148 9.25 3.96 10.22
C GLY A 148 8.41 3.40 11.37
N ALA A 149 7.12 3.73 11.45
CA ALA A 149 6.23 3.19 12.48
C ALA A 149 5.69 1.80 12.14
N ILE A 150 5.28 1.58 10.89
CA ILE A 150 4.71 0.29 10.46
C ILE A 150 5.79 -0.75 10.15
N ARG A 151 7.04 -0.31 9.91
CA ARG A 151 8.21 -1.15 9.68
C ARG A 151 7.89 -2.37 8.79
N PRO A 152 7.49 -2.13 7.53
CA PRO A 152 6.99 -3.21 6.69
C PRO A 152 8.08 -4.26 6.48
N GLN A 153 7.78 -5.53 6.74
CA GLN A 153 8.72 -6.63 6.51
C GLN A 153 8.87 -6.92 5.01
N VAL A 154 7.77 -6.90 4.26
CA VAL A 154 7.75 -7.05 2.81
C VAL A 154 6.82 -6.03 2.17
N ILE A 155 7.26 -5.41 1.08
CA ILE A 155 6.47 -4.48 0.29
C ILE A 155 6.11 -5.10 -1.06
N VAL A 156 4.86 -4.94 -1.48
CA VAL A 156 4.41 -5.19 -2.85
C VAL A 156 4.01 -3.87 -3.48
N LEU A 157 4.72 -3.50 -4.54
CA LEU A 157 4.46 -2.32 -5.35
C LEU A 157 3.44 -2.66 -6.42
N ASN A 158 2.27 -2.03 -6.34
CA ASN A 158 1.25 -2.04 -7.38
C ASN A 158 1.53 -0.98 -8.46
N ASN A 159 2.80 -0.79 -8.81
CA ASN A 159 3.23 0.21 -9.78
C ASN A 159 2.89 -0.18 -11.21
N GLY A 160 2.78 0.81 -12.09
CA GLY A 160 2.77 0.62 -13.54
C GLY A 160 4.17 0.84 -14.13
N PRO A 161 4.35 0.56 -15.43
CA PRO A 161 5.63 0.81 -16.09
C PRO A 161 6.03 2.29 -16.08
N ARG A 162 5.06 3.21 -16.02
CA ARG A 162 5.30 4.67 -15.98
C ARG A 162 4.56 5.37 -14.84
N LYS A 163 4.22 4.65 -13.76
CA LYS A 163 3.51 5.22 -12.60
C LYS A 163 4.04 4.63 -11.29
N GLY A 164 4.47 5.50 -10.37
CA GLY A 164 4.95 5.13 -9.04
C GLY A 164 6.46 4.99 -8.97
N LEU A 165 6.96 3.80 -8.62
CA LEU A 165 8.38 3.49 -8.45
C LEU A 165 9.29 4.06 -9.56
N GLY A 166 10.56 4.34 -9.24
CA GLY A 166 11.56 4.83 -10.19
C GLY A 166 11.50 6.33 -10.42
N GLN A 167 10.45 7.00 -9.91
CA GLN A 167 10.40 8.45 -9.85
C GLN A 167 11.50 9.02 -8.96
N LYS A 168 12.11 10.11 -9.43
CA LYS A 168 12.80 11.05 -8.58
C LYS A 168 11.75 11.87 -7.83
N VAL A 169 11.83 11.89 -6.51
CA VAL A 169 10.91 12.66 -5.67
C VAL A 169 11.40 14.10 -5.63
N GLU A 170 10.88 14.91 -6.56
CA GLU A 170 11.28 16.32 -6.71
C GLU A 170 10.80 17.19 -5.53
N ASP A 171 9.62 16.88 -4.99
CA ASP A 171 9.01 17.59 -3.86
C ASP A 171 9.45 17.05 -2.49
N LEU A 172 10.61 16.40 -2.40
CA LEU A 172 11.24 16.20 -1.11
C LEU A 172 11.46 17.57 -0.50
N LYS A 173 10.74 17.88 0.59
CA LYS A 173 11.16 18.98 1.45
C LYS A 173 12.53 18.61 1.98
N ILE A 174 13.56 19.14 1.33
CA ILE A 174 14.96 18.98 1.70
C ILE A 174 15.12 19.69 3.04
N ILE A 175 14.94 18.93 4.14
CA ILE A 175 15.16 19.44 5.50
C ILE A 175 16.67 19.63 5.75
N ASN A 176 17.52 18.95 4.97
CA ASN A 176 18.98 19.03 5.02
C ASN A 176 19.57 19.10 3.61
N ALA A 177 20.35 20.13 3.30
CA ALA A 177 20.98 20.34 2.00
C ALA A 177 21.93 19.18 1.58
N ASN A 178 22.45 18.43 2.54
CA ASN A 178 23.28 17.24 2.30
C ASN A 178 22.44 15.96 2.36
N TYR A 179 21.63 15.74 1.33
CA TYR A 179 20.97 14.44 1.12
C TYR A 179 21.82 13.54 0.23
N THR A 180 21.81 12.26 0.54
CA THR A 180 22.38 11.19 -0.27
C THR A 180 21.55 10.96 -1.54
N PRO A 181 22.15 10.62 -2.69
CA PRO A 181 21.40 10.44 -3.95
C PRO A 181 20.22 9.46 -3.85
N TYR A 182 20.38 8.40 -3.05
CA TYR A 182 19.33 7.40 -2.82
C TYR A 182 18.06 7.99 -2.22
N GLU A 183 18.16 9.07 -1.43
CA GLU A 183 17.01 9.72 -0.79
C GLU A 183 16.05 10.34 -1.78
N THR A 184 16.46 10.53 -3.04
CA THR A 184 15.58 11.06 -4.08
C THR A 184 14.89 9.99 -4.91
N HIS A 185 15.33 8.72 -4.85
CA HIS A 185 14.75 7.65 -5.65
C HIS A 185 13.87 6.73 -4.82
N SER A 186 12.61 6.60 -5.23
CA SER A 186 11.61 5.91 -4.41
C SER A 186 11.97 4.46 -4.11
N TYR A 187 12.48 3.70 -5.08
CA TYR A 187 12.95 2.33 -4.84
C TYR A 187 14.09 2.28 -3.82
N LEU A 188 15.13 3.10 -4.00
CA LEU A 188 16.30 3.06 -3.14
C LEU A 188 15.97 3.45 -1.70
N ARG A 189 15.05 4.41 -1.49
CA ARG A 189 14.52 4.73 -0.16
C ARG A 189 13.83 3.53 0.49
N LEU A 190 12.93 2.85 -0.23
CA LEU A 190 12.24 1.67 0.29
C LEU A 190 13.22 0.53 0.59
N ALA A 191 14.22 0.33 -0.26
CA ALA A 191 15.27 -0.67 -0.08
C ALA A 191 16.19 -0.37 1.12
N LYS A 192 16.21 0.87 1.61
CA LYS A 192 16.95 1.29 2.82
C LYS A 192 16.10 1.28 4.10
N LEU A 193 14.82 0.88 4.04
CA LEU A 193 14.00 0.77 5.24
C LEU A 193 14.56 -0.28 6.21
N PRO A 194 14.71 0.05 7.51
CA PRO A 194 15.25 -0.90 8.49
C PRO A 194 14.38 -2.16 8.62
N GLY A 195 14.97 -3.32 8.33
CA GLY A 195 14.32 -4.63 8.47
C GLY A 195 13.46 -5.07 7.29
N ILE A 196 13.51 -4.36 6.15
CA ILE A 196 12.87 -4.82 4.92
C ILE A 196 13.54 -6.11 4.42
N GLU A 197 12.74 -7.14 4.12
CA GLU A 197 13.21 -8.46 3.68
C GLU A 197 12.92 -8.74 2.20
N GLY A 198 11.97 -8.00 1.62
CA GLY A 198 11.60 -8.13 0.22
C GLY A 198 10.82 -6.93 -0.31
N ILE A 199 11.08 -6.58 -1.57
CA ILE A 199 10.32 -5.60 -2.34
C ILE A 199 9.96 -6.26 -3.67
N TRP A 200 8.67 -6.43 -3.90
CA TRP A 200 8.10 -7.05 -5.10
C TRP A 200 7.42 -6.00 -5.97
N GLN A 201 7.47 -6.17 -7.29
CA GLN A 201 6.95 -5.19 -8.24
C GLN A 201 5.97 -5.79 -9.22
N LEU A 202 4.80 -5.17 -9.33
CA LEU A 202 3.83 -5.57 -10.35
C LEU A 202 4.37 -5.29 -11.75
N HIS A 203 5.02 -4.14 -11.97
CA HIS A 203 5.66 -3.80 -13.25
C HIS A 203 7.10 -3.35 -13.05
N LYS A 204 7.95 -3.59 -14.04
CA LYS A 204 9.24 -2.90 -14.17
C LYS A 204 8.96 -1.42 -14.39
N SER A 205 9.52 -0.54 -13.57
CA SER A 205 9.47 0.90 -13.82
C SER A 205 10.41 1.26 -14.97
N LEU A 206 9.90 2.05 -15.91
CA LEU A 206 10.57 2.60 -17.09
C LEU A 206 10.74 4.12 -16.99
N ILE A 207 10.48 4.70 -15.81
CA ILE A 207 10.61 6.15 -15.56
C ILE A 207 12.08 6.57 -15.55
N ASP A 208 12.95 5.70 -15.03
CA ASP A 208 14.39 5.90 -14.96
C ASP A 208 15.09 4.67 -15.56
N PRO A 209 16.05 4.85 -16.49
CA PRO A 209 16.76 3.75 -17.12
C PRO A 209 17.72 3.00 -16.17
N ASP A 210 18.06 3.54 -14.99
CA ASP A 210 18.97 2.86 -14.07
C ASP A 210 18.33 1.56 -13.52
N PRO A 211 18.92 0.38 -13.80
CA PRO A 211 18.40 -0.89 -13.30
C PRO A 211 18.39 -0.97 -11.77
N ALA A 212 19.23 -0.21 -11.07
CA ALA A 212 19.25 -0.14 -9.61
C ALA A 212 18.00 0.52 -9.01
N HIS A 213 17.16 1.18 -9.83
CA HIS A 213 15.89 1.78 -9.40
C HIS A 213 14.69 0.82 -9.50
N ASN A 214 14.97 -0.45 -9.75
CA ASN A 214 14.02 -1.55 -9.70
C ASN A 214 14.56 -2.70 -8.81
N THR A 215 13.67 -3.59 -8.38
CA THR A 215 13.99 -4.81 -7.66
C THR A 215 14.58 -5.88 -8.59
N ALA A 216 14.99 -7.01 -8.02
CA ALA A 216 15.52 -8.14 -8.79
C ALA A 216 14.50 -8.61 -9.85
N PRO A 217 14.93 -8.97 -11.08
CA PRO A 217 14.01 -9.35 -12.17
C PRO A 217 12.99 -10.44 -11.81
N ASP A 218 13.37 -11.45 -11.02
CA ASP A 218 12.47 -12.51 -10.56
C ASP A 218 11.36 -12.03 -9.63
N MET A 219 11.53 -10.87 -9.01
CA MET A 219 10.55 -10.21 -8.16
C MET A 219 9.73 -9.15 -8.92
N ILE A 220 9.83 -9.10 -10.25
CA ILE A 220 9.02 -8.25 -11.14
C ILE A 220 8.10 -9.11 -12.01
N ALA A 221 6.78 -8.90 -11.90
CA ALA A 221 5.78 -9.70 -12.59
C ALA A 221 5.61 -9.34 -14.07
N ASN A 222 5.64 -8.06 -14.42
CA ASN A 222 5.44 -7.60 -15.80
C ASN A 222 6.61 -6.71 -16.22
N LEU A 223 7.31 -7.09 -17.30
CA LEU A 223 8.53 -6.42 -17.75
C LEU A 223 8.30 -5.43 -18.90
N GLU A 224 7.20 -5.62 -19.62
CA GLU A 224 6.82 -4.88 -20.82
C GLU A 224 5.64 -3.93 -20.53
N GLU A 225 5.36 -3.01 -21.45
CA GLU A 225 4.21 -2.11 -21.43
C GLU A 225 3.27 -2.34 -22.63
N ASN A 226 2.05 -1.79 -22.57
CA ASN A 226 1.06 -1.84 -23.66
C ASN A 226 0.71 -3.29 -24.06
N ALA A 227 0.70 -3.58 -25.37
CA ALA A 227 0.34 -4.91 -25.89
C ALA A 227 1.31 -6.04 -25.46
N GLY A 228 2.49 -5.70 -24.96
CA GLY A 228 3.44 -6.66 -24.38
C GLY A 228 3.15 -7.00 -22.92
N ASP A 229 2.28 -6.24 -22.25
CA ASP A 229 1.95 -6.45 -20.85
C ASP A 229 1.00 -7.65 -20.70
N ALA A 230 1.52 -8.71 -20.09
CA ALA A 230 0.80 -9.95 -19.86
C ALA A 230 -0.13 -9.91 -18.63
N GLY A 231 -0.06 -8.87 -17.80
CA GLY A 231 -0.91 -8.74 -16.61
C GLY A 231 -0.68 -9.84 -15.57
N ASN A 232 0.54 -10.38 -15.47
CA ASN A 232 0.88 -11.42 -14.50
C ASN A 232 0.69 -10.91 -13.06
N PRO A 233 -0.02 -11.66 -12.19
CA PRO A 233 -0.19 -11.26 -10.81
C PRO A 233 1.03 -11.59 -9.95
N ILE A 234 1.15 -10.85 -8.84
CA ILE A 234 1.89 -11.28 -7.66
C ILE A 234 0.89 -11.80 -6.65
N THR A 235 1.09 -13.01 -6.17
CA THR A 235 0.19 -13.65 -5.21
C THR A 235 0.90 -13.89 -3.88
N ALA A 236 0.14 -13.89 -2.78
CA ALA A 236 0.63 -14.24 -1.46
C ALA A 236 -0.24 -15.35 -0.87
N THR A 237 0.39 -16.41 -0.38
CA THR A 237 -0.27 -17.46 0.41
C THR A 237 0.20 -17.37 1.86
N VAL A 238 -0.73 -17.39 2.81
CA VAL A 238 -0.45 -17.22 4.24
C VAL A 238 -0.92 -18.46 5.01
N ALA A 239 -0.01 -19.07 5.77
CA ALA A 239 -0.30 -20.19 6.65
C ALA A 239 -0.64 -19.70 8.07
N ALA A 240 -1.44 -20.48 8.79
CA ALA A 240 -1.90 -20.17 10.14
C ALA A 240 -0.74 -19.95 11.16
N ASN A 241 0.43 -20.53 10.91
CA ASN A 241 1.63 -20.38 11.73
C ASN A 241 2.43 -19.11 11.44
N GLY A 242 1.91 -18.19 10.63
CA GLY A 242 2.57 -16.93 10.27
C GLY A 242 3.59 -17.04 9.14
N ARG A 243 3.81 -18.23 8.56
CA ARG A 243 4.59 -18.34 7.31
C ARG A 243 3.78 -17.78 6.16
N PHE A 244 4.40 -16.98 5.31
CA PHE A 244 3.78 -16.48 4.09
C PHE A 244 4.73 -16.55 2.90
N THR A 245 4.21 -16.94 1.74
CA THR A 245 4.98 -17.09 0.50
C THR A 245 4.43 -16.13 -0.54
N ILE A 246 5.31 -15.35 -1.14
CA ILE A 246 4.97 -14.48 -2.28
C ILE A 246 5.50 -15.13 -3.54
N THR A 247 4.66 -15.17 -4.58
CA THR A 247 4.95 -15.81 -5.86
C THR A 247 4.71 -14.84 -7.01
N ASN A 248 5.70 -14.75 -7.90
CA ASN A 248 5.56 -14.10 -9.20
C ASN A 248 4.99 -15.10 -10.21
N ALA A 249 3.78 -14.85 -10.71
CA ALA A 249 3.12 -15.76 -11.65
C ALA A 249 3.83 -15.84 -13.03
N ARG A 250 4.64 -14.85 -13.41
CA ARG A 250 5.41 -14.87 -14.67
C ARG A 250 6.41 -16.03 -14.73
N THR A 251 7.06 -16.33 -13.60
CA THR A 251 8.18 -17.29 -13.55
C THR A 251 7.98 -18.43 -12.54
N ASN A 252 6.91 -18.39 -11.75
CA ASN A 252 6.72 -19.21 -10.54
C ASN A 252 7.81 -19.05 -9.48
N PHE A 253 8.69 -18.04 -9.61
CA PHE A 253 9.64 -17.71 -8.56
C PHE A 253 8.88 -17.31 -7.30
N SER A 254 9.31 -17.86 -6.16
CA SER A 254 8.68 -17.60 -4.88
C SER A 254 9.71 -17.40 -3.78
N ARG A 255 9.35 -16.59 -2.78
CA ARG A 255 10.11 -16.48 -1.52
C ARG A 255 9.16 -16.62 -0.34
N THR A 256 9.56 -17.40 0.65
CA THR A 256 8.83 -17.59 1.89
C THR A 256 9.46 -16.77 3.01
N TYR A 257 8.60 -16.12 3.79
CA TYR A 257 8.91 -15.30 4.95
C TYR A 257 8.16 -15.86 6.16
N THR A 258 8.53 -15.41 7.35
CA THR A 258 7.81 -15.70 8.60
C THR A 258 7.43 -14.39 9.25
N ALA A 259 6.15 -14.20 9.56
CA ALA A 259 5.65 -13.01 10.23
C ALA A 259 6.37 -12.84 11.58
N LYS A 260 6.94 -11.64 11.77
CA LYS A 260 7.60 -11.18 13.01
C LYS A 260 6.77 -10.12 13.70
#